data_AF-A0A818KIV5-F1
#
_entry.id   AF-A0A818KIV5-F1
#
_cell.length_a   1.000
_cell.length_b   1.000
_cell.length_c   1.000
_cell.angle_alpha   90.00
_cell.angle_beta   90.00
_cell.angle_gamma   90.00
#
_symmetry.space_group_name_H-M   'P 1'
#
loop_
_entity.id
_entity.type
_entity.pdbx_description
1 polymer ?
#
loop_
_entity_poly.entity_id
_entity_poly.type
_entity_poly.pdbx_seq_one_letter_code
_entity_poly.pdbx_strand_id
1 'polypeptide(L)' 'MSSPAHATYSSTLNLSLQGHEFQPQYSAQLIFNNTAQSLLLCATACTQNLPCRTFDYDSSSHRCRLFE' A
#
# COMPACT_ATOMS: atom_id res chain seq x y z
N MET A 1 -18.23 43.65 13.12
CA MET A 1 -17.34 42.77 12.33
C MET A 1 -17.29 41.44 13.04
N SER A 2 -17.95 40.42 12.50
CA SER A 2 -18.10 39.09 13.13
C SER A 2 -17.44 38.05 12.22
N SER A 3 -16.43 37.34 12.74
CA SER A 3 -15.68 36.31 12.01
C SER A 3 -16.51 35.02 11.82
N PRO A 4 -16.30 34.23 10.74
CA PRO A 4 -17.02 32.98 10.55
C PRO A 4 -16.42 31.87 11.43
N ALA A 5 -17.30 31.04 12.02
CA ALA A 5 -16.91 29.89 12.82
C ALA A 5 -16.22 28.82 11.95
N HIS A 6 -14.99 28.45 12.31
CA HIS A 6 -14.30 27.32 11.69
C HIS A 6 -14.97 26.03 12.15
N ALA A 7 -15.49 25.23 11.21
CA ALA A 7 -16.01 23.89 11.51
C ALA A 7 -14.85 22.98 11.92
N THR A 8 -14.83 22.56 13.18
CA THR A 8 -13.81 21.63 13.70
C THR A 8 -14.12 20.23 13.21
N TYR A 9 -13.37 19.75 12.22
CA TYR A 9 -13.46 18.36 11.76
C TYR A 9 -12.79 17.44 12.80
N SER A 10 -13.59 16.64 13.50
CA SER A 10 -13.09 15.65 14.46
C SER A 10 -13.32 14.24 13.90
N SER A 11 -12.25 13.44 13.83
CA SER A 11 -12.31 12.03 13.42
C SER A 11 -11.71 11.16 14.51
N THR A 12 -12.39 10.04 14.80
CA THR A 12 -11.88 9.01 15.71
C THR A 12 -11.35 7.85 14.87
N LEU A 13 -10.03 7.61 14.92
CA LEU A 13 -9.37 6.48 14.28
C LEU A 13 -9.22 5.34 15.30
N ASN A 14 -9.98 4.25 15.11
CA ASN A 14 -9.81 3.02 15.88
C ASN A 14 -8.78 2.12 15.17
N LEU A 15 -7.55 2.10 15.68
CA LEU A 15 -6.47 1.27 15.15
C LEU A 15 -6.44 -0.08 15.87
N SER A 16 -6.37 -1.18 15.12
CA SER A 16 -6.13 -2.51 15.67
C SER A 16 -4.64 -2.79 15.78
N LEU A 17 -4.23 -3.56 16.79
CA LEU A 17 -2.88 -4.13 16.90
C LEU A 17 -2.69 -5.33 15.96
N GLN A 18 -3.77 -5.86 15.38
CA GLN A 18 -3.71 -6.91 14.36
C GLN A 18 -3.59 -6.27 12.98
N GLY A 19 -2.49 -6.53 12.30
CA GLY A 19 -2.32 -6.19 10.89
C GLY A 19 -3.09 -7.16 10.00
N HIS A 20 -3.63 -6.65 8.89
CA HIS A 20 -4.17 -7.48 7.83
C HIS A 20 -3.20 -7.50 6.66
N GLU A 21 -3.03 -8.65 6.05
CA GLU A 21 -2.29 -8.76 4.80
C GLU A 21 -3.06 -8.04 3.70
N PHE A 22 -2.37 -7.19 2.94
CA PHE A 22 -2.98 -6.53 1.79
C PHE A 22 -3.49 -7.59 0.81
N GLN A 23 -4.80 -7.56 0.56
CA GLN A 23 -5.46 -8.28 -0.50
C GLN A 23 -6.17 -7.25 -1.37
N PRO A 24 -5.74 -7.08 -2.63
CA PRO A 24 -6.40 -6.14 -3.51
C PRO A 24 -7.84 -6.59 -3.78
N GLN A 25 -8.78 -5.64 -3.79
CA GLN A 25 -10.16 -5.92 -4.21
C GLN A 25 -10.17 -6.22 -5.72
N TYR A 26 -11.01 -7.19 -6.11
CA TYR A 26 -11.21 -7.78 -7.45
C TYR A 26 -10.56 -7.09 -8.66
N SER A 27 -9.90 -7.94 -9.48
CA SER A 27 -9.18 -7.74 -10.76
C SER A 27 -7.66 -7.69 -10.67
N ALA A 28 -7.11 -7.40 -9.48
CA ALA A 28 -5.68 -7.34 -9.30
C ALA A 28 -5.02 -8.72 -9.44
N GLN A 29 -4.33 -8.99 -10.56
CA GLN A 29 -3.67 -10.27 -10.79
C GLN A 29 -2.23 -10.23 -10.30
N LEU A 30 -1.81 -11.25 -9.55
CA LEU A 30 -0.42 -11.39 -9.11
C LEU A 30 0.47 -11.66 -10.33
N ILE A 31 1.27 -10.68 -10.73
CA ILE A 31 2.22 -10.77 -11.85
C ILE A 31 3.52 -11.43 -11.38
N PHE A 32 3.99 -11.02 -10.19
CA PHE A 32 5.31 -11.36 -9.68
C PHE A 32 5.26 -11.53 -8.16
N ASN A 33 5.95 -12.55 -7.65
CA ASN A 33 6.11 -12.81 -6.23
C ASN A 33 7.51 -13.35 -5.96
N ASN A 34 8.37 -12.54 -5.33
CA ASN A 34 9.74 -12.92 -4.99
C ASN A 34 10.24 -12.10 -3.78
N THR A 35 11.53 -12.18 -3.47
CA THR A 35 12.17 -11.34 -2.45
C THR A 35 12.80 -10.08 -3.06
N ALA A 36 12.72 -8.97 -2.31
CA ALA A 36 13.43 -7.73 -2.60
C ALA A 36 14.15 -7.26 -1.33
N GLN A 37 15.40 -6.83 -1.45
CA GLN A 37 16.19 -6.40 -0.28
C GLN A 37 15.68 -5.10 0.34
N SER A 38 14.85 -4.34 -0.37
CA SER A 38 14.27 -3.11 0.12
C SER A 38 12.96 -2.76 -0.57
N LEU A 39 12.19 -1.90 0.08
CA LEU A 39 11.00 -1.28 -0.49
C LEU A 39 11.28 -0.62 -1.84
N LEU A 40 12.42 0.09 -1.94
CA LEU A 40 12.83 0.78 -3.16
C LEU A 40 13.04 -0.18 -4.32
N LEU A 41 13.67 -1.33 -4.08
CA LEU A 41 13.86 -2.35 -5.11
C LEU A 41 12.53 -2.98 -5.55
N CYS A 42 11.60 -3.24 -4.63
CA CYS A 42 10.27 -3.74 -4.98
C CYS A 42 9.48 -2.72 -5.82
N ALA A 43 9.52 -1.44 -5.46
CA ALA A 43 8.91 -0.36 -6.23
C ALA A 43 9.54 -0.19 -7.62
N THR A 44 10.86 -0.35 -7.72
CA THR A 44 11.60 -0.31 -8.98
C THR A 44 11.18 -1.45 -9.89
N ALA A 45 11.04 -2.67 -9.33
CA ALA A 45 10.53 -3.83 -10.06
C ALA A 45 9.12 -3.58 -10.61
N CYS A 46 8.21 -2.95 -9.85
CA CYS A 46 6.90 -2.57 -10.36
C CYS A 46 7.02 -1.57 -11.53
N THR A 47 7.85 -0.55 -11.39
CA THR A 47 8.06 0.48 -12.43
C THR A 47 8.61 -0.11 -13.73
N GLN A 48 9.42 -1.17 -13.63
CA GLN A 48 10.02 -1.87 -14.78
C GLN A 48 9.08 -2.91 -15.42
N ASN A 49 8.06 -3.37 -14.70
CA ASN A 49 7.07 -4.32 -15.21
C ASN A 49 5.85 -3.54 -15.73
N LEU A 50 5.74 -3.39 -17.06
CA LEU A 50 4.64 -2.65 -17.71
C LEU A 50 3.22 -3.00 -17.23
N PRO A 51 2.88 -4.26 -16.90
CA PRO A 51 1.54 -4.58 -16.39
C PRO A 51 1.32 -4.16 -14.93
N CYS A 52 2.36 -3.83 -14.16
CA CYS A 52 2.24 -3.55 -12.74
C CYS A 52 1.47 -2.25 -12.48
N ARG A 53 0.39 -2.34 -11.70
CA ARG A 53 -0.39 -1.20 -11.20
C ARG A 53 -0.15 -0.91 -9.73
N THR A 54 0.17 -1.93 -8.95
CA THR A 54 0.46 -1.79 -7.53
C THR A 54 1.44 -2.87 -7.06
N PHE A 55 2.10 -2.62 -5.93
CA PHE A 55 2.98 -3.58 -5.31
C PHE A 55 2.76 -3.63 -3.80
N ASP A 56 3.10 -4.77 -3.21
CA ASP A 56 3.14 -4.98 -1.78
C ASP A 56 4.55 -5.42 -1.37
N TYR A 57 5.09 -4.79 -0.33
CA TYR A 57 6.40 -5.11 0.22
C TYR A 57 6.29 -5.33 1.72
N ASP A 58 6.74 -6.49 2.17
CA ASP A 58 6.89 -6.83 3.58
C ASP A 58 8.37 -6.82 3.97
N SER A 59 8.77 -5.87 4.81
CA SER A 59 10.14 -5.73 5.29
C SER A 59 10.57 -6.85 6.23
N SER A 60 9.64 -7.55 6.87
CA SER A 60 9.97 -8.63 7.81
C SER A 60 10.42 -9.89 7.08
N SER A 61 9.73 -10.26 5.99
CA SER A 61 10.07 -11.43 5.15
C SER A 61 10.83 -11.07 3.87
N HIS A 62 11.06 -9.79 3.60
CA HIS A 62 11.57 -9.26 2.34
C HIS A 62 10.71 -9.62 1.12
N ARG A 63 9.45 -10.02 1.33
CA ARG A 63 8.54 -10.43 0.26
C ARG A 63 8.09 -9.22 -0.55
N CYS A 64 8.10 -9.37 -1.86
CA CYS A 64 7.71 -8.38 -2.85
C CYS A 64 6.70 -9.01 -3.82
N ARG A 65 5.52 -8.41 -3.90
CA ARG A 65 4.42 -8.85 -4.77
C ARG A 65 4.02 -7.73 -5.70
N LEU A 66 3.92 -7.99 -7.00
CA LEU A 66 3.46 -7.04 -8.01
C LEU A 66 2.10 -7.47 -8.54
N PHE A 67 1.20 -6.52 -8.72
CA PHE A 67 -0.16 -6.78 -9.18
C PHE A 67 -0.52 -5.89 -10.38
N GLU A 68 -1.23 -6.46 -11.36
CA GLU A 68 -1.88 -5.74 -12.47
C GLU A 68 -3.33 -5.43 -12.11
#